data_AF-A0AAD7KXG3-F1
#
_entry.id   AF-A0AAD7KXG3-F1
#
_cell.length_a   1.000
_cell.length_b   1.000
_cell.length_c   1.000
_cell.angle_alpha   90.00
_cell.angle_beta   90.00
_cell.angle_gamma   90.00
#
_symmetry.space_group_name_H-M   'P 1'
#
loop_
_entity.id
_entity.type
_entity.pdbx_description
1 polymer ?
#
loop_
_entity_poly.entity_id
_entity_poly.type
_entity_poly.pdbx_seq_one_letter_code
_entity_poly.pdbx_strand_id
1 'polypeptide(L)'
;MQCLENATDFHGSNPRLPYANLVVIPLYHGVRGGYEVYDDAKTTLKTACPGVVSCADILALAARDSVVLTKGLTWAVPTGRRDGRVSLASDASNLPGPRDSVDVQKQKFTEKGLNTQDLVTLVGGHTIGTTSCQLFSNRLFNFTTTGNGADPSIDPGICSSTTSTLSTKRRRFEARCIRYR
;
A
#
# COMPACT_ATOMS: atom_id res chain seq x y z
N MET A 1 -1.21 28.80 6.93
CA MET A 1 -2.43 28.30 6.25
C MET A 1 -2.33 28.47 4.74
N GLN A 2 -1.92 29.64 4.23
CA GLN A 2 -1.73 29.90 2.78
C GLN A 2 -0.98 28.80 1.98
N CYS A 3 0.11 28.23 2.52
CA CYS A 3 0.91 27.21 1.82
C CYS A 3 0.22 25.85 1.63
N LEU A 4 -0.71 25.48 2.54
CA LEU A 4 -1.43 24.21 2.48
C LEU A 4 -2.80 24.36 1.80
N GLU A 5 -3.40 25.56 1.87
CA GLU A 5 -4.59 25.91 1.08
C GLU A 5 -4.28 25.90 -0.42
N ASN A 6 -3.08 26.33 -0.84
CA ASN A 6 -2.63 26.15 -2.22
C ASN A 6 -2.26 24.69 -2.57
N ALA A 7 -2.04 23.82 -1.57
CA ALA A 7 -1.81 22.39 -1.80
C ALA A 7 -3.12 21.61 -1.99
N THR A 8 -4.25 22.11 -1.47
CA THR A 8 -5.58 21.57 -1.82
C THR A 8 -5.99 21.85 -3.27
N ASP A 9 -5.26 22.74 -3.96
CA ASP A 9 -5.40 23.02 -5.40
C ASP A 9 -4.61 22.05 -6.29
N PHE A 10 -4.04 20.97 -5.73
CA PHE A 10 -3.55 19.81 -6.51
C PHE A 10 -4.68 19.06 -7.24
N HIS A 11 -5.93 19.47 -7.05
CA HIS A 11 -7.03 19.12 -7.94
C HIS A 11 -6.85 19.77 -9.33
N GLY A 12 -6.05 19.14 -10.20
CA GLY A 12 -6.46 19.05 -11.61
C GLY A 12 -5.71 19.85 -12.68
N SER A 13 -4.40 20.10 -12.57
CA SER A 13 -3.64 20.73 -13.67
C SER A 13 -2.58 19.84 -14.36
N ASN A 14 -2.36 18.60 -13.91
CA ASN A 14 -1.48 17.67 -14.65
C ASN A 14 -2.23 16.41 -15.12
N PRO A 15 -2.67 16.34 -16.40
CA PRO A 15 -3.32 15.16 -16.97
C PRO A 15 -2.38 13.96 -17.19
N ARG A 16 -1.17 13.96 -16.61
CA ARG A 16 -0.16 12.89 -16.76
C ARG A 16 0.14 12.09 -15.48
N LEU A 17 -0.75 12.05 -14.49
CA LEU A 17 -0.63 11.06 -13.42
C LEU A 17 -1.57 9.88 -13.70
N PRO A 18 -1.20 8.92 -14.58
CA PRO A 18 -1.99 7.72 -14.77
C PRO A 18 -1.96 6.93 -13.46
N TYR A 19 -3.08 6.92 -12.74
CA TYR A 19 -3.40 5.96 -11.70
C TYR A 19 -2.32 5.80 -10.62
N ALA A 20 -2.30 6.73 -9.65
CA ALA A 20 -1.48 6.64 -8.46
C ALA A 20 -1.84 5.37 -7.66
N ASN A 21 -1.05 4.31 -7.86
CA ASN A 21 -1.07 3.11 -7.04
C ASN A 21 -0.36 3.41 -5.70
N LEU A 22 -1.05 4.14 -4.81
CA LEU A 22 -0.60 4.29 -3.42
C LEU A 22 -1.54 3.51 -2.50
N VAL A 23 -1.18 2.25 -2.20
CA VAL A 23 -1.74 1.51 -1.07
C VAL A 23 -0.63 0.73 -0.39
N VAL A 24 -0.60 0.81 0.94
CA VAL A 24 0.40 0.28 1.87
C VAL A 24 0.43 -1.25 1.85
N ILE A 25 1.61 -1.85 1.61
CA ILE A 25 1.92 -3.27 1.81
C ILE A 25 3.37 -3.39 2.33
N PRO A 26 3.71 -4.33 3.26
CA PRO A 26 4.97 -4.34 3.98
C PRO A 26 6.19 -4.50 3.07
N LEU A 27 7.25 -3.78 3.43
CA LEU A 27 8.45 -3.54 2.65
C LEU A 27 9.31 -4.79 2.50
N TYR A 28 9.12 -5.49 1.39
CA TYR A 28 10.13 -5.98 0.46
C TYR A 28 9.30 -6.36 -0.78
N HIS A 29 9.40 -5.61 -1.89
CA HIS A 29 8.58 -5.70 -3.12
C HIS A 29 7.19 -5.00 -3.15
N GLY A 30 6.74 -4.34 -2.07
CA GLY A 30 5.36 -3.82 -1.95
C GLY A 30 5.10 -2.40 -2.48
N VAL A 31 6.07 -1.50 -2.48
CA VAL A 31 5.89 -0.10 -2.95
C VAL A 31 6.32 -0.02 -4.41
N ARG A 32 5.38 0.26 -5.32
CA ARG A 32 5.64 0.37 -6.76
C ARG A 32 5.12 1.68 -7.33
N GLY A 33 6.01 2.52 -7.85
CA GLY A 33 5.65 3.76 -8.56
C GLY A 33 5.13 4.90 -7.68
N GLY A 34 5.30 4.83 -6.35
CA GLY A 34 4.83 5.85 -5.41
C GLY A 34 5.89 6.90 -5.04
N TYR A 35 7.17 6.60 -5.23
CA TYR A 35 8.27 7.51 -4.84
C TYR A 35 8.39 8.69 -5.82
N GLU A 36 8.17 8.43 -7.10
CA GLU A 36 8.24 9.43 -8.17
C GLU A 36 7.16 10.51 -7.98
N VAL A 37 5.92 10.08 -7.71
CA VAL A 37 4.80 10.99 -7.42
C VAL A 37 5.07 11.83 -6.16
N TYR A 38 5.68 11.20 -5.16
CA TYR A 38 6.06 11.86 -3.92
C TYR A 38 7.17 12.91 -4.14
N ASP A 39 8.20 12.58 -4.93
CA ASP A 39 9.30 13.49 -5.24
C ASP A 39 8.84 14.71 -6.07
N ASP A 40 7.90 14.51 -6.99
CA ASP A 40 7.27 15.59 -7.76
C ASP A 40 6.46 16.54 -6.85
N ALA A 41 5.65 15.99 -5.95
CA ALA A 41 4.88 16.77 -4.97
C ALA A 41 5.82 17.58 -4.05
N LYS A 42 6.88 16.93 -3.56
CA LYS A 42 7.90 17.57 -2.73
C LYS A 42 8.63 18.69 -3.46
N THR A 43 8.99 18.50 -4.72
CA THR A 43 9.68 19.52 -5.52
C THR A 43 8.79 20.73 -5.74
N THR A 44 7.51 20.50 -6.08
CA THR A 44 6.52 21.57 -6.26
C THR A 44 6.33 22.39 -4.97
N LEU A 45 6.16 21.71 -3.84
CA LEU A 45 5.99 22.37 -2.54
C LEU A 45 7.24 23.09 -2.06
N LYS A 46 8.44 22.58 -2.37
CA LYS A 46 9.70 23.28 -2.08
C LYS A 46 9.83 24.58 -2.86
N THR A 47 9.38 24.62 -4.12
CA THR A 47 9.40 25.83 -4.95
C THR A 47 8.36 26.84 -4.46
N ALA A 48 7.15 26.39 -4.13
CA ALA A 48 6.08 27.26 -3.67
C ALA A 48 6.31 27.80 -2.24
N CYS A 49 6.79 26.94 -1.33
CA CYS A 49 6.97 27.24 0.09
C CYS A 49 8.29 26.65 0.64
N PRO A 50 9.44 27.29 0.34
CA PRO A 50 10.76 26.78 0.72
C PRO A 50 10.90 26.58 2.23
N GLY A 51 11.22 25.36 2.64
CA GLY A 51 11.53 25.03 4.04
C GLY A 51 10.34 25.03 5.02
N VAL A 52 9.11 25.12 4.53
CA VAL A 52 7.91 25.18 5.39
C VAL A 52 7.29 23.81 5.63
N VAL A 53 7.15 22.99 4.58
CA VAL A 53 6.42 21.71 4.63
C VAL A 53 7.40 20.54 4.79
N SER A 54 7.13 19.67 5.76
CA SER A 54 7.94 18.47 6.02
C SER A 54 7.56 17.33 5.08
N CYS A 55 8.53 16.45 4.79
CA CYS A 55 8.31 15.19 4.07
C CYS A 55 7.22 14.33 4.73
N ALA A 56 7.23 14.30 6.07
CA ALA A 56 6.26 13.55 6.86
C ALA A 56 4.81 14.07 6.68
N ASP A 57 4.61 15.39 6.61
CA ASP A 57 3.26 15.95 6.38
C ASP A 57 2.81 15.80 4.93
N ILE A 58 3.73 15.89 3.95
CA ILE A 58 3.43 15.58 2.54
C ILE A 58 2.85 14.18 2.41
N LEU A 59 3.48 13.19 3.04
CA LEU A 59 3.02 11.80 2.98
C LEU A 59 1.64 11.62 3.64
N ALA A 60 1.40 12.28 4.79
CA ALA A 60 0.13 12.20 5.49
C ALA A 60 -1.03 12.85 4.69
N LEU A 61 -0.77 13.99 4.06
CA LEU A 61 -1.73 14.66 3.19
C LEU A 61 -2.01 13.85 1.92
N ALA A 62 -0.97 13.35 1.26
CA ALA A 62 -1.10 12.50 0.08
C ALA A 62 -1.94 11.23 0.35
N ALA A 63 -1.80 10.64 1.54
CA ALA A 63 -2.63 9.50 1.95
C ALA A 63 -4.12 9.89 2.07
N ARG A 64 -4.42 11.05 2.68
CA ARG A 64 -5.81 11.55 2.77
C ARG A 64 -6.37 11.86 1.38
N ASP A 65 -5.61 12.56 0.55
CA ASP A 65 -6.03 12.93 -0.81
C ASP A 65 -6.27 11.69 -1.68
N SER A 66 -5.49 10.62 -1.51
CA SER A 66 -5.73 9.33 -2.17
C SER A 66 -7.07 8.70 -1.79
N VAL A 67 -7.50 8.84 -0.52
CA VAL A 67 -8.82 8.38 -0.09
C VAL A 67 -9.93 9.22 -0.72
N VAL A 68 -9.77 10.54 -0.76
CA VAL A 68 -10.76 11.44 -1.38
C VAL A 68 -10.90 11.17 -2.88
N LEU A 69 -9.78 11.02 -3.60
CA LEU A 69 -9.77 10.71 -5.03
C LEU A 69 -10.42 9.36 -5.35
N THR A 70 -10.39 8.42 -4.42
CA THR A 70 -11.05 7.11 -4.53
C THR A 70 -12.48 7.10 -3.99
N LYS A 71 -13.07 8.31 -3.78
CA LYS A 71 -14.44 8.55 -3.31
C LYS A 71 -14.70 8.13 -1.86
N GLY A 72 -13.65 8.06 -1.05
CA GLY A 72 -13.76 7.89 0.40
C GLY A 72 -14.10 9.20 1.12
N LEU A 73 -14.05 9.15 2.45
CA LEU A 73 -14.30 10.30 3.30
C LEU A 73 -13.13 11.29 3.25
N THR A 74 -13.43 12.56 3.53
CA THR A 74 -12.41 13.58 3.76
C THR A 74 -12.34 13.93 5.24
N TRP A 75 -11.16 14.29 5.71
CA TRP A 75 -10.92 14.80 7.06
C TRP A 75 -9.78 15.81 7.04
N ALA A 76 -9.74 16.68 8.05
CA ALA A 76 -8.61 17.58 8.27
C ALA A 76 -7.42 16.77 8.81
N VAL A 77 -6.29 16.80 8.12
CA VAL A 77 -5.07 16.12 8.57
C VAL A 77 -4.32 17.05 9.54
N PRO A 78 -4.07 16.65 10.79
CA PRO A 78 -3.20 17.42 11.68
C PRO A 78 -1.79 17.49 11.08
N THR A 79 -1.25 18.69 10.91
CA THR A 79 0.11 18.94 10.39
C THR A 79 1.05 19.41 11.49
N GLY A 80 2.35 19.47 11.20
CA GLY A 80 3.43 19.84 12.12
C GLY A 80 4.42 18.71 12.38
N ARG A 81 4.35 17.60 11.64
CA ARG A 81 5.34 16.51 11.75
C ARG A 81 6.71 17.02 11.29
N ARG A 82 7.77 16.45 11.85
CA ARG A 82 9.16 16.74 11.45
C ARG A 82 9.80 15.51 10.82
N ASP A 83 10.75 15.77 9.93
CA ASP A 83 11.44 14.70 9.20
C ASP A 83 12.46 14.00 10.09
N GLY A 84 12.38 12.67 10.14
CA GLY A 84 13.38 11.84 10.77
C GLY A 84 14.71 11.89 10.01
N ARG A 85 15.82 11.71 10.74
CA ARG A 85 17.19 11.73 10.17
C ARG A 85 17.86 10.37 10.10
N VAL A 86 17.14 9.32 10.52
CA VAL A 86 17.63 7.94 10.62
C VAL A 86 16.60 7.03 9.97
N SER A 87 17.07 6.05 9.18
CA SER A 87 16.25 5.03 8.54
C SER A 87 17.00 3.69 8.60
N LEU A 88 16.50 2.75 9.41
CA LEU A 88 17.10 1.43 9.57
C LEU A 88 16.14 0.34 9.12
N ALA A 89 16.65 -0.65 8.38
CA ALA A 89 15.84 -1.79 7.94
C ALA A 89 15.25 -2.58 9.11
N SER A 90 15.95 -2.61 10.26
CA SER A 90 15.48 -3.22 11.50
C SER A 90 14.17 -2.64 12.01
N ASP A 91 13.90 -1.34 11.75
CA ASP A 91 12.69 -0.67 12.23
C ASP A 91 11.43 -1.18 11.49
N ALA A 92 11.61 -1.75 10.29
CA ALA A 92 10.54 -2.33 9.49
C ALA A 92 10.28 -3.81 9.80
N SER A 93 11.09 -4.44 10.67
CA SER A 93 10.96 -5.87 11.01
C SER A 93 9.63 -6.22 11.68
N ASN A 94 9.03 -5.25 12.37
CA ASN A 94 7.79 -5.44 13.12
C ASN A 94 6.53 -4.99 12.37
N LEU A 95 6.59 -4.87 11.04
CA LEU A 95 5.39 -4.62 10.25
C LEU A 95 4.49 -5.87 10.23
N PRO A 96 3.15 -5.71 10.24
CA PRO A 96 2.21 -6.82 10.09
C PRO A 96 2.42 -7.54 8.75
N GLY A 97 2.63 -8.85 8.78
CA GLY A 97 2.81 -9.69 7.60
C GLY A 97 1.49 -10.30 7.12
N PRO A 98 1.36 -10.65 5.82
CA PRO A 98 0.15 -11.26 5.26
C PRO A 98 -0.15 -12.68 5.78
N ARG A 99 0.81 -13.29 6.51
CA ARG A 99 0.68 -14.61 7.12
C ARG A 99 0.56 -14.56 8.65
N ASP A 100 0.57 -13.36 9.23
CA ASP A 100 0.41 -13.20 10.68
C ASP A 100 -1.00 -13.62 11.08
N SER A 101 -1.11 -14.36 12.19
CA SER A 101 -2.42 -14.63 12.79
C SER A 101 -3.09 -13.33 13.26
N VAL A 102 -4.41 -13.36 13.45
CA VAL A 102 -5.15 -12.19 13.94
C VAL A 102 -4.60 -11.70 15.29
N ASP A 103 -4.17 -12.60 16.17
CA ASP A 103 -3.62 -12.23 17.47
C ASP A 103 -2.24 -11.56 17.35
N VAL A 104 -1.39 -12.02 16.43
CA VAL A 104 -0.11 -11.34 16.13
C VAL A 104 -0.37 -9.95 15.53
N GLN A 105 -1.35 -9.81 14.64
CA GLN A 105 -1.73 -8.51 14.10
C GLN A 105 -2.23 -7.55 15.19
N LYS A 106 -3.09 -8.01 16.10
CA LYS A 106 -3.55 -7.21 17.26
C LYS A 106 -2.38 -6.76 18.14
N GLN A 107 -1.44 -7.66 18.42
CA GLN A 107 -0.25 -7.34 19.21
C GLN A 107 0.57 -6.24 18.54
N LYS A 108 0.92 -6.39 17.26
CA LYS A 108 1.70 -5.40 16.50
C LYS A 108 1.03 -4.02 16.44
N PHE A 109 -0.31 -3.98 16.35
CA PHE A 109 -1.06 -2.72 16.41
C PHE A 109 -1.03 -2.10 17.80
N THR A 110 -1.16 -2.91 18.85
CA THR A 110 -1.08 -2.47 20.25
C THR A 110 0.29 -1.85 20.56
N GLU A 111 1.36 -2.41 20.01
CA GLU A 111 2.73 -1.87 20.11
C GLU A 111 2.90 -0.50 19.42
N LYS A 112 1.94 -0.10 18.58
CA LYS A 112 1.84 1.24 17.98
C LYS A 112 0.79 2.13 18.65
N GLY A 113 0.24 1.70 19.79
CA GLY A 113 -0.81 2.42 20.51
C GLY A 113 -2.18 2.35 19.83
N LEU A 114 -2.39 1.39 18.92
CA LEU A 114 -3.63 1.18 18.19
C LEU A 114 -4.38 -0.03 18.76
N ASN A 115 -5.70 0.05 18.82
CA ASN A 115 -6.55 -1.01 19.38
C ASN A 115 -7.08 -1.96 18.27
N THR A 116 -7.91 -2.93 18.66
CA THR A 116 -8.51 -3.89 17.71
C THR A 116 -9.46 -3.23 16.71
N GLN A 117 -10.17 -2.17 17.11
CA GLN A 117 -11.04 -1.41 16.20
C GLN A 117 -10.21 -0.67 15.15
N ASP A 118 -9.07 -0.11 15.53
CA ASP A 118 -8.13 0.53 14.59
C ASP A 118 -7.59 -0.49 13.59
N LEU A 119 -7.24 -1.71 14.04
CA LEU A 119 -6.84 -2.80 13.15
C LEU A 119 -7.91 -3.09 12.10
N VAL A 120 -9.15 -3.37 12.53
CA VAL A 120 -10.26 -3.69 11.61
C VAL A 120 -10.55 -2.53 10.66
N THR A 121 -10.46 -1.29 11.15
CA THR A 121 -10.67 -0.09 10.34
C THR A 121 -9.58 0.07 9.28
N LEU A 122 -8.30 -0.10 9.66
CA LEU A 122 -7.15 0.13 8.78
C LEU A 122 -6.94 -0.98 7.75
N VAL A 123 -7.30 -2.24 8.05
CA VAL A 123 -7.30 -3.30 7.02
C VAL A 123 -8.33 -3.04 5.91
N GLY A 124 -9.31 -2.17 6.15
CA GLY A 124 -10.22 -1.65 5.11
C GLY A 124 -9.49 -0.95 3.96
N GLY A 125 -8.24 -0.49 4.17
CA GLY A 125 -7.38 0.04 3.12
C GLY A 125 -7.11 -0.94 1.97
N HIS A 126 -7.27 -2.25 2.19
CA HIS A 126 -7.19 -3.27 1.14
C HIS A 126 -8.39 -3.28 0.17
N THR A 127 -9.38 -2.38 0.34
CA THR A 127 -10.49 -2.21 -0.61
C THR A 127 -10.04 -1.77 -2.00
N ILE A 128 -8.86 -1.16 -2.11
CA ILE A 128 -8.23 -0.72 -3.35
C ILE A 128 -6.78 -1.20 -3.40
N GLY A 129 -6.21 -1.23 -4.59
CA GLY A 129 -4.82 -1.64 -4.82
C GLY A 129 -4.68 -3.05 -5.36
N THR A 130 -3.44 -3.54 -5.37
CA THR A 130 -3.10 -4.88 -5.90
C THR A 130 -2.07 -5.54 -5.00
N THR A 131 -1.98 -6.87 -5.05
CA THR A 131 -1.02 -7.64 -4.26
C THR A 131 -0.29 -8.64 -5.14
N SER A 132 0.98 -8.92 -4.79
CA SER A 132 1.78 -9.94 -5.49
C SER A 132 1.27 -11.33 -5.14
N CYS A 133 1.22 -12.19 -6.15
CA CYS A 133 0.77 -13.58 -6.03
C CYS A 133 1.55 -14.37 -4.97
N GLN A 134 2.82 -14.03 -4.75
CA GLN A 134 3.69 -14.68 -3.77
C GLN A 134 3.20 -14.51 -2.33
N LEU A 135 2.44 -13.45 -2.04
CA LEU A 135 1.98 -13.13 -0.68
C LEU A 135 0.83 -14.03 -0.22
N PHE A 136 0.08 -14.64 -1.14
CA PHE A 136 -1.08 -15.48 -0.83
C PHE A 136 -1.11 -16.83 -1.56
N SER A 137 -0.14 -17.13 -2.43
CA SER A 137 -0.10 -18.39 -3.18
C SER A 137 -0.09 -19.64 -2.31
N ASN A 138 0.45 -19.57 -1.09
CA ASN A 138 0.41 -20.69 -0.14
C ASN A 138 -1.05 -21.08 0.18
N ARG A 139 -1.97 -20.12 0.26
CA ARG A 139 -3.39 -20.41 0.51
C ARG A 139 -4.11 -21.01 -0.71
N LEU A 140 -3.50 -20.97 -1.89
CA LEU A 140 -4.09 -21.55 -3.11
C LEU A 140 -3.58 -22.96 -3.40
N PHE A 141 -2.34 -23.27 -3.01
CA PHE A 141 -1.67 -24.50 -3.45
C PHE A 141 -1.10 -25.36 -2.31
N ASN A 142 -0.77 -24.76 -1.16
CA ASN A 142 -0.07 -25.46 -0.09
C ASN A 142 -0.52 -24.91 1.27
N PHE A 143 -1.81 -25.08 1.57
CA PHE A 143 -2.37 -24.62 2.83
C PHE A 143 -2.17 -25.68 3.92
N THR A 144 -1.49 -25.28 5.00
CA THR A 144 -0.92 -26.14 6.05
C THR A 144 -1.91 -27.14 6.63
N THR A 145 -3.16 -26.72 6.84
CA THR A 145 -4.22 -27.55 7.44
C THR A 145 -4.76 -28.63 6.49
N THR A 146 -4.59 -28.46 5.18
CA THR A 146 -5.06 -29.43 4.16
C THR A 146 -3.95 -30.33 3.65
N GLY A 147 -2.70 -30.07 4.02
CA GLY A 147 -1.55 -30.91 3.70
C GLY A 147 -1.10 -30.89 2.24
N ASN A 148 -1.94 -30.48 1.26
CA ASN A 148 -1.63 -30.26 -0.17
C ASN A 148 -2.85 -29.67 -0.93
N GLY A 149 -3.50 -28.62 -0.41
CA GLY A 149 -4.73 -28.08 -0.99
C GLY A 149 -4.91 -26.57 -0.84
N ALA A 150 -5.98 -26.07 -1.44
CA ALA A 150 -6.43 -24.69 -1.25
C ALA A 150 -7.03 -24.52 0.15
N ASP A 151 -6.92 -23.31 0.68
CA ASP A 151 -7.52 -22.95 1.96
C ASP A 151 -9.06 -23.05 1.88
N PRO A 152 -9.70 -23.86 2.75
CA PRO A 152 -11.14 -24.10 2.68
C PRO A 152 -11.99 -22.86 3.02
N SER A 153 -11.40 -21.81 3.59
CA SER A 153 -12.10 -20.54 3.85
C SER A 153 -12.10 -19.59 2.65
N ILE A 154 -11.41 -19.93 1.55
CA ILE A 154 -11.49 -19.17 0.30
C ILE A 154 -12.68 -19.68 -0.51
N ASP A 155 -13.50 -18.77 -1.02
CA ASP A 155 -14.56 -19.10 -1.96
C ASP A 155 -14.01 -19.92 -3.15
N PRO A 156 -14.59 -21.10 -3.45
CA PRO A 156 -14.09 -21.96 -4.52
C PRO A 156 -14.06 -21.29 -5.90
N GLY A 157 -15.00 -20.38 -6.19
CA GLY A 157 -15.05 -19.63 -7.44
C GLY A 157 -13.88 -18.66 -7.57
N ILE A 158 -13.58 -17.91 -6.51
CA ILE A 158 -12.40 -17.03 -6.42
C ILE A 158 -11.11 -17.85 -6.53
N CYS A 159 -11.03 -18.99 -5.86
CA CYS A 159 -9.86 -19.87 -5.90
C CYS A 159 -9.59 -20.38 -7.33
N SER A 160 -10.63 -20.87 -8.02
CA SER A 160 -10.53 -21.36 -9.41
C SER A 160 -10.11 -20.26 -10.39
N SER A 161 -10.75 -19.09 -10.33
CA SER A 161 -10.41 -17.94 -11.18
C SER A 161 -8.97 -17.47 -10.97
N THR A 162 -8.53 -17.40 -9.71
CA THR A 162 -7.19 -16.93 -9.36
C THR A 162 -6.12 -17.94 -9.78
N THR A 163 -6.31 -19.24 -9.53
CA THR A 163 -5.38 -20.29 -9.95
C THR A 163 -5.24 -20.38 -11.48
N SER A 164 -6.35 -20.24 -12.22
CA SER A 164 -6.35 -20.15 -13.68
C SER A 164 -5.55 -18.95 -14.20
N THR A 165 -5.75 -17.78 -13.61
CA THR A 165 -5.02 -16.55 -13.96
C THR A 165 -3.52 -16.71 -13.72
N LEU A 166 -3.14 -17.33 -12.60
CA LEU A 166 -1.73 -17.59 -12.26
C LEU A 166 -1.07 -18.56 -13.25
N SER A 167 -1.75 -19.66 -13.59
CA SER A 167 -1.23 -20.63 -14.57
C SER A 167 -1.05 -20.00 -15.95
N THR A 168 -1.97 -19.11 -16.36
CA THR A 168 -1.91 -18.41 -17.65
C THR A 168 -0.84 -17.33 -17.67
N LYS A 169 -0.68 -16.55 -16.59
CA LYS A 169 0.43 -15.59 -16.46
C LYS A 169 1.78 -16.29 -16.47
N ARG A 170 1.93 -17.43 -15.79
CA ARG A 170 3.15 -18.26 -15.82
C ARG A 170 3.48 -18.70 -17.25
N ARG A 171 2.52 -19.28 -17.96
CA ARG A 171 2.70 -19.68 -19.38
C ARG A 171 3.07 -18.50 -20.28
N ARG A 172 2.48 -17.31 -20.08
CA ARG A 172 2.79 -16.09 -20.85
C ARG A 172 4.15 -15.48 -20.52
N PHE A 173 4.66 -15.71 -19.31
CA PHE A 173 6.02 -15.30 -18.92
C PHE A 173 7.05 -16.26 -19.52
N GLU A 174 6.85 -17.57 -19.39
CA GLU A 174 7.70 -18.61 -20.02
C GLU A 174 7.73 -18.44 -21.56
N ALA A 175 6.58 -18.20 -22.21
CA ALA A 175 6.51 -17.95 -23.65
C ALA A 175 7.13 -16.60 -24.09
N ARG A 176 7.32 -15.64 -23.17
CA ARG A 176 8.08 -14.40 -23.43
C ARG A 176 9.58 -14.61 -23.27
N CYS A 177 10.03 -15.41 -22.30
CA CYS A 177 11.43 -15.79 -22.16
C CYS A 177 11.93 -16.67 -23.32
N ILE A 178 11.08 -17.54 -23.88
CA ILE A 178 11.44 -18.37 -25.06
C ILE A 178 11.60 -17.52 -26.32
N ARG A 179 10.93 -16.37 -26.44
CA ARG A 179 11.06 -15.46 -27.59
C ARG A 179 12.25 -14.51 -27.52
N TYR A 180 13.04 -14.55 -26.45
CA TYR A 180 14.28 -13.76 -26.27
C TYR A 180 15.56 -14.62 -26.36
N ARG A 181 15.48 -15.82 -26.96
CA ARG A 181 16.63 -16.62 -27.38
C ARG A 181 16.79 -16.57 -28.89
#